data_AF-A0A8J4WWP2-F1
#
_entry.id   AF-A0A8J4WWP2-F1
#
_cell.length_a   1.000
_cell.length_b   1.000
_cell.length_c   1.000
_cell.angle_alpha   90.00
_cell.angle_beta   90.00
_cell.angle_gamma   90.00
#
_symmetry.space_group_name_H-M   'P 1'
#
loop_
_entity.id
_entity.type
_entity.pdbx_description
1 polymer ?
#
loop_
_entity_poly.entity_id
_entity_poly.type
_entity_poly.pdbx_seq_one_letter_code
_entity_poly.pdbx_strand_id
1 'polypeptide(L)'
;MKGFAAEFLHHPPTHSIHATLACSRAAHLRIIDYAPTIEAKLNPKPLNDGGAPALHFAIATAMMNQHLDGWLLADDPQNGNFSMGLAKIELKRGTAPQGHPEPSSAITSTSKSMTEEVDLEESIFAFSKAPEEQIGRVRKGGSTGAKVRLEQPQNGNKGQVLISLGEKETSFDVAENLGRDAAIADTPFTLKIDDYWADFRIENGKPSSLSDQPNNPAVLVTIRGKGVPASEPETNPHGSAKDLTTTGGPPSMPAPGEGTPNHLTLFIADDRTISYELASRKNGRSSGKIELNTPLPTGWADWQLTIDKTIPHAGSSMDFNPVNSETAPASTDSPDGVHVQIQQNGETFERWAPAGWQIAIPTLPSPTMVAYGWKTVSLPIGLELLNFEVKRNEGSDSPAGFKSNLRVVSADGETATGSCWMNHPFSYPGTWWRTWTGLTYKISQASWNPENLGQSTVQILRDPGWLLKWIGSLLVVIGVFMMFYLQPYRKQTEGEPITPSAQTQGNVTRAVAVAEITR
;
A
#
# COMPACT_ATOMS: atom_id res chain seq x y z
N MET A 1 33.91 17.35 1.88
CA MET A 1 33.10 18.14 2.84
C MET A 1 33.38 17.60 4.24
N LYS A 2 33.73 18.44 5.22
CA LYS A 2 33.82 18.00 6.62
C LYS A 2 32.41 18.03 7.22
N GLY A 3 31.81 16.87 7.44
CA GLY A 3 30.54 16.74 8.15
C GLY A 3 30.78 16.73 9.65
N PHE A 4 29.87 17.33 10.41
CA PHE A 4 29.87 17.29 11.87
C PHE A 4 28.66 16.47 12.28
N ALA A 5 28.90 15.29 12.85
CA ALA A 5 27.83 14.39 13.28
C ALA A 5 27.53 14.60 14.77
N ALA A 6 26.26 14.50 15.11
CA ALA A 6 25.79 14.49 16.49
C ALA A 6 24.78 13.36 16.66
N GLU A 7 24.90 12.62 17.75
CA GLU A 7 24.02 11.51 18.08
C GLU A 7 23.28 11.85 19.37
N PHE A 8 21.97 11.64 19.37
CA PHE A 8 21.15 11.74 20.55
C PHE A 8 20.46 10.39 20.75
N LEU A 9 20.41 9.92 22.00
CA LEU A 9 19.63 8.73 22.33
C LEU A 9 18.16 9.00 22.03
N HIS A 10 17.44 7.93 21.67
CA HIS A 10 16.12 7.89 21.05
C HIS A 10 14.98 8.40 21.96
N HIS A 11 15.13 9.62 22.45
CA HIS A 11 14.13 10.42 23.11
C HIS A 11 14.00 11.69 22.27
N PRO A 12 12.78 12.13 21.96
CA PRO A 12 12.59 13.47 21.42
C PRO A 12 13.37 14.45 22.29
N PRO A 13 14.17 15.36 21.71
CA PRO A 13 14.74 16.42 22.52
C PRO A 13 13.57 17.15 23.17
N THR A 14 13.39 16.96 24.48
CA THR A 14 12.36 17.67 25.24
C THR A 14 12.69 19.15 25.20
N HIS A 15 11.70 20.03 25.44
CA HIS A 15 11.91 21.49 25.53
C HIS A 15 13.07 21.91 26.47
N SER A 16 13.55 21.01 27.31
CA SER A 16 14.67 21.18 28.25
C SER A 16 16.05 20.75 27.75
N ILE A 17 16.19 20.12 26.57
CA ILE A 17 17.48 19.63 26.04
C ILE A 17 17.89 20.47 24.82
N HIS A 18 18.53 21.62 25.09
CA HIS A 18 19.23 22.38 24.05
C HIS A 18 20.56 21.72 23.72
N ALA A 19 20.58 20.89 22.70
CA ALA A 19 21.83 20.38 22.16
C ALA A 19 22.51 21.46 21.30
N THR A 20 23.66 21.98 21.76
CA THR A 20 24.50 22.89 20.95
C THR A 20 25.63 22.09 20.31
N LEU A 21 25.76 22.22 18.99
CA LEU A 21 26.74 21.54 18.16
C LEU A 21 27.62 22.58 17.46
N ALA A 22 28.93 22.43 17.58
CA ALA A 22 29.87 23.25 16.83
C ALA A 22 30.02 22.67 15.41
N CYS A 23 29.50 23.39 14.42
CA CYS A 23 29.59 23.01 13.01
C CYS A 23 30.85 23.60 12.34
N SER A 24 31.46 24.63 12.91
CA SER A 24 32.78 25.15 12.51
C SER A 24 33.33 26.08 13.59
N ARG A 25 34.49 26.73 13.36
CA ARG A 25 35.01 27.79 14.26
C ARG A 25 34.08 29.01 14.37
N ALA A 26 33.12 29.19 13.46
CA ALA A 26 32.26 30.38 13.39
C ALA A 26 30.76 30.05 13.24
N ALA A 27 30.37 28.78 13.30
CA ALA A 27 28.98 28.35 13.13
C ALA A 27 28.55 27.41 14.26
N HIS A 28 27.46 27.77 14.94
CA HIS A 28 26.83 27.00 16.02
C HIS A 28 25.43 26.56 15.60
N LEU A 29 25.17 25.26 15.61
CA LEU A 29 23.85 24.67 15.41
C LEU A 29 23.25 24.35 16.78
N ARG A 30 21.99 24.71 16.98
CA ARG A 30 21.21 24.36 18.17
C ARG A 30 19.92 23.70 17.75
N ILE A 31 19.53 22.64 18.46
CA ILE A 31 18.16 22.14 18.41
C ILE A 31 17.37 22.90 19.47
N ILE A 32 16.36 23.65 19.04
CA ILE A 32 15.58 24.54 19.89
C ILE A 32 14.16 24.02 20.15
N ASP A 33 13.66 23.11 19.31
CA ASP A 33 12.35 22.49 19.48
C ASP A 33 12.24 21.13 18.77
N TYR A 34 11.16 20.41 19.05
CA TYR A 34 10.79 19.14 18.43
C TYR A 34 9.29 19.08 18.17
N ALA A 35 8.90 18.51 17.04
CA ALA A 35 7.51 18.22 16.74
C ALA A 35 7.34 16.75 16.32
N PRO A 36 6.33 16.05 16.86
CA PRO A 36 6.05 14.67 16.48
C PRO A 36 5.51 14.54 15.06
N THR A 37 5.12 15.64 14.43
CA THR A 37 4.54 15.66 13.10
C THR A 37 4.87 16.97 12.41
N ILE A 38 5.57 16.88 11.29
CA ILE A 38 5.88 18.00 10.40
C ILE A 38 5.10 17.83 9.10
N GLU A 39 4.39 18.88 8.72
CA GLU A 39 3.82 19.00 7.37
C GLU A 39 4.81 19.75 6.47
N ALA A 40 4.98 19.22 5.26
CA ALA A 40 5.71 19.87 4.19
C ALA A 40 4.69 20.53 3.24
N LYS A 41 4.67 21.86 3.21
CA LYS A 41 3.85 22.63 2.26
C LYS A 41 4.77 23.19 1.18
N LEU A 42 4.44 22.90 -0.07
CA LEU A 42 5.14 23.48 -1.21
C LEU A 42 4.96 25.01 -1.22
N ASN A 43 6.08 25.74 -1.26
CA ASN A 43 6.14 27.19 -1.34
C ASN A 43 7.18 27.60 -2.39
N PRO A 44 6.80 27.61 -3.68
CA PRO A 44 7.73 27.86 -4.78
C PRO A 44 8.30 29.29 -4.72
N LYS A 45 9.59 29.43 -5.01
CA LYS A 45 10.28 30.74 -4.98
C LYS A 45 10.63 31.20 -6.40
N PRO A 46 10.48 32.50 -6.72
CA PRO A 46 10.85 33.01 -8.02
C PRO A 46 12.36 32.86 -8.26
N LEU A 47 12.72 32.43 -9.47
CA LEU A 47 14.09 32.37 -9.97
C LEU A 47 14.30 33.42 -11.07
N ASN A 48 15.53 33.91 -11.17
CA ASN A 48 15.90 34.91 -12.19
C ASN A 48 16.00 34.31 -13.60
N ASP A 49 16.37 33.04 -13.70
CA ASP A 49 16.46 32.27 -14.94
C ASP A 49 16.24 30.78 -14.62
N GLY A 50 15.70 30.03 -15.58
CA GLY A 50 15.31 28.62 -15.40
C GLY A 50 14.11 28.42 -14.46
N GLY A 51 13.80 27.16 -14.15
CA GLY A 51 12.66 26.79 -13.30
C GLY A 51 11.36 26.55 -14.05
N ALA A 52 10.45 25.83 -13.41
CA ALA A 52 9.13 25.51 -13.94
C ALA A 52 8.12 26.60 -13.58
N PRO A 53 7.10 26.85 -14.41
CA PRO A 53 6.03 27.74 -14.01
C PRO A 53 5.21 27.10 -12.88
N ALA A 54 4.89 27.90 -11.87
CA ALA A 54 4.07 27.49 -10.74
C ALA A 54 2.79 28.31 -10.67
N LEU A 55 1.75 27.71 -10.10
CA LEU A 55 0.44 28.31 -9.94
C LEU A 55 -0.13 27.96 -8.56
N HIS A 56 -0.72 28.95 -7.91
CA HIS A 56 -1.50 28.74 -6.71
C HIS A 56 -2.97 28.62 -7.06
N PHE A 57 -3.64 27.64 -6.47
CA PHE A 57 -5.06 27.43 -6.64
C PHE A 57 -5.76 27.40 -5.29
N ALA A 58 -7.02 27.80 -5.28
CA ALA A 58 -7.92 27.61 -4.16
C ALA A 58 -9.22 26.94 -4.64
N ILE A 59 -9.74 26.02 -3.83
CA ILE A 59 -11.01 25.34 -4.03
C ILE A 59 -11.89 25.68 -2.83
N ALA A 60 -13.09 26.19 -3.13
CA ALA A 60 -14.10 26.47 -2.12
C ALA A 60 -15.40 25.73 -2.42
N THR A 61 -16.11 25.32 -1.36
CA THR A 61 -17.48 24.78 -1.46
C THR A 61 -18.49 25.87 -1.14
N ALA A 62 -19.52 25.97 -1.97
CA ALA A 62 -20.56 26.98 -1.80
C ALA A 62 -21.47 26.69 -0.59
N MET A 63 -21.71 25.41 -0.27
CA MET A 63 -22.63 25.00 0.80
C MET A 63 -21.96 24.60 2.11
N MET A 64 -20.72 24.07 2.08
CA MET A 64 -20.05 23.54 3.28
C MET A 64 -18.90 24.43 3.79
N ASN A 65 -18.60 25.56 3.14
CA ASN A 65 -17.53 26.49 3.48
C ASN A 65 -16.17 25.80 3.74
N GLN A 66 -15.89 24.72 3.01
CA GLN A 66 -14.58 24.08 3.03
C GLN A 66 -13.67 24.83 2.05
N HIS A 67 -12.44 25.09 2.49
CA HIS A 67 -11.41 25.78 1.72
C HIS A 67 -10.17 24.90 1.65
N LEU A 68 -9.69 24.64 0.44
CA LEU A 68 -8.45 23.93 0.17
C LEU A 68 -7.61 24.80 -0.77
N ASP A 69 -6.32 24.96 -0.48
CA ASP A 69 -5.41 25.72 -1.32
C ASP A 69 -4.06 25.01 -1.46
N GLY A 70 -3.34 25.31 -2.54
CA GLY A 70 -2.04 24.73 -2.77
C GLY A 70 -1.33 25.30 -3.98
N TRP A 71 -0.03 25.00 -4.06
CA TRP A 71 0.79 25.29 -5.22
C TRP A 71 0.92 24.05 -6.12
N LEU A 72 0.99 24.28 -7.43
CA LEU A 72 1.36 23.29 -8.42
C LEU A 72 2.59 23.80 -9.20
N LEU A 73 3.53 22.92 -9.53
CA LEU A 73 4.65 23.17 -10.45
C LEU A 73 4.43 22.40 -11.74
N ALA A 74 4.43 23.09 -12.89
CA ALA A 74 4.27 22.43 -14.18
C ALA A 74 5.43 21.46 -14.41
N ASP A 75 5.12 20.29 -14.97
CA ASP A 75 6.09 19.27 -15.36
C ASP A 75 6.91 18.69 -14.18
N ASP A 76 6.54 18.97 -12.92
CA ASP A 76 7.14 18.36 -11.73
C ASP A 76 6.40 17.06 -11.37
N PRO A 77 7.05 15.88 -11.37
CA PRO A 77 6.39 14.61 -11.11
C PRO A 77 5.71 14.52 -9.73
N GLN A 78 6.22 15.25 -8.73
CA GLN A 78 5.72 15.20 -7.36
C GLN A 78 4.73 16.34 -7.07
N ASN A 79 4.99 17.52 -7.63
CA ASN A 79 4.32 18.77 -7.29
C ASN A 79 3.43 19.31 -8.43
N GLY A 80 3.36 18.62 -9.57
CA GLY A 80 2.50 19.00 -10.69
C GLY A 80 1.07 18.48 -10.59
N ASN A 81 0.75 17.72 -9.54
CA ASN A 81 -0.59 17.18 -9.35
C ASN A 81 -1.09 17.32 -7.90
N PHE A 82 -2.39 17.48 -7.76
CA PHE A 82 -3.11 17.48 -6.49
C PHE A 82 -4.29 16.52 -6.59
N SER A 83 -4.31 15.50 -5.74
CA SER A 83 -5.34 14.46 -5.72
C SER A 83 -6.19 14.54 -4.47
N MET A 84 -7.51 14.52 -4.65
CA MET A 84 -8.52 14.48 -3.59
C MET A 84 -9.24 13.13 -3.57
N GLY A 85 -8.57 12.07 -4.05
CA GLY A 85 -9.11 10.72 -4.18
C GLY A 85 -10.00 10.57 -5.42
N LEU A 86 -11.21 11.14 -5.39
CA LEU A 86 -12.18 11.04 -6.50
C LEU A 86 -12.02 12.12 -7.56
N ALA A 87 -11.20 13.14 -7.29
CA ALA A 87 -10.91 14.23 -8.22
C ALA A 87 -9.41 14.55 -8.22
N LYS A 88 -8.88 14.92 -9.40
CA LYS A 88 -7.46 15.25 -9.59
C LYS A 88 -7.28 16.56 -10.36
N ILE A 89 -6.42 17.43 -9.87
CA ILE A 89 -5.95 18.62 -10.57
C ILE A 89 -4.49 18.40 -10.99
N GLU A 90 -4.14 18.80 -12.19
CA GLU A 90 -2.80 18.69 -12.75
C GLU A 90 -2.41 20.00 -13.45
N LEU A 91 -1.12 20.36 -13.41
CA LEU A 91 -0.57 21.51 -14.11
C LEU A 91 0.47 21.05 -15.15
N LYS A 92 0.31 21.52 -16.39
CA LYS A 92 1.22 21.27 -17.52
C LYS A 92 1.67 22.58 -18.15
N ARG A 93 2.82 22.54 -18.82
CA ARG A 93 3.24 23.64 -19.70
C ARG A 93 2.49 23.59 -21.03
N GLY A 94 2.19 24.76 -21.59
CA GLY A 94 1.62 24.92 -22.92
C GLY A 94 0.21 25.50 -22.91
N THR A 95 -0.56 25.17 -23.94
CA THR A 95 -1.96 25.59 -24.07
C THR A 95 -2.84 24.34 -24.15
N ALA A 96 -4.05 24.43 -23.59
CA ALA A 96 -5.05 23.39 -23.77
C ALA A 96 -5.30 23.20 -25.27
N PRO A 97 -5.38 21.95 -25.77
CA PRO A 97 -5.85 21.66 -27.11
C PRO A 97 -7.13 22.46 -27.40
N GLN A 98 -7.16 23.17 -28.53
CA GLN A 98 -8.35 23.89 -28.98
C GLN A 98 -9.40 22.88 -29.43
N GLY A 99 -10.13 22.31 -28.46
CA GLY A 99 -11.36 21.59 -28.73
C GLY A 99 -12.47 22.61 -28.93
N HIS A 100 -13.01 22.69 -30.15
CA HIS A 100 -14.38 23.16 -30.32
C HIS A 100 -15.28 22.44 -29.29
N PRO A 101 -16.31 23.10 -28.71
CA PRO A 101 -17.39 22.32 -28.11
C PRO A 101 -17.94 21.48 -29.25
N GLU A 102 -17.53 20.21 -29.35
CA GLU A 102 -18.11 19.32 -30.35
C GLU A 102 -19.60 19.26 -30.03
N PRO A 103 -20.49 19.74 -30.92
CA PRO A 103 -21.84 19.17 -30.91
C PRO A 103 -21.61 17.72 -31.26
N SER A 104 -21.74 16.84 -30.26
CA SER A 104 -21.78 15.38 -30.37
C SER A 104 -21.65 14.92 -31.81
N SER A 105 -20.40 14.75 -32.27
CA SER A 105 -20.13 14.15 -33.57
C SER A 105 -20.70 12.76 -33.48
N ALA A 106 -21.93 12.65 -33.98
CA ALA A 106 -22.66 11.43 -34.17
C ALA A 106 -21.84 10.56 -35.13
N ILE A 107 -20.85 9.86 -34.59
CA ILE A 107 -20.68 8.47 -34.99
C ILE A 107 -22.05 7.89 -34.75
N THR A 108 -22.75 7.67 -35.86
CA THR A 108 -24.05 7.01 -35.89
C THR A 108 -23.80 5.53 -35.56
N SER A 109 -23.26 5.24 -34.37
CA SER A 109 -23.65 4.08 -33.61
C SER A 109 -24.85 4.57 -32.83
N THR A 110 -26.02 4.36 -33.40
CA THR A 110 -27.31 4.47 -32.71
C THR A 110 -27.13 4.06 -31.26
N SER A 111 -27.10 5.04 -30.35
CA SER A 111 -27.47 4.85 -28.96
C SER A 111 -28.97 4.57 -28.96
N LYS A 112 -29.31 3.39 -29.47
CA LYS A 112 -30.50 2.69 -29.06
C LYS A 112 -30.32 2.45 -27.58
N SER A 113 -31.40 2.68 -26.83
CA SER A 113 -31.41 2.55 -25.39
C SER A 113 -30.71 1.25 -24.97
N MET A 114 -30.05 1.25 -23.81
CA MET A 114 -29.61 0.03 -23.12
C MET A 114 -30.83 -0.83 -22.72
N THR A 115 -31.50 -1.35 -23.74
CA THR A 115 -32.71 -2.17 -23.72
C THR A 115 -32.89 -2.88 -25.07
N GLU A 116 -31.84 -2.89 -25.91
CA GLU A 116 -31.87 -3.62 -27.16
C GLU A 116 -31.08 -4.91 -27.08
N GLU A 117 -31.74 -5.99 -27.47
CA GLU A 117 -31.12 -7.28 -27.67
C GLU A 117 -30.14 -7.19 -28.85
N VAL A 118 -28.85 -7.34 -28.55
CA VAL A 118 -27.79 -7.48 -29.54
C VAL A 118 -27.30 -8.93 -29.56
N ASP A 119 -26.65 -9.35 -30.64
CA ASP A 119 -25.96 -10.63 -30.66
C ASP A 119 -24.76 -10.58 -29.70
N LEU A 120 -24.78 -11.44 -28.68
CA LEU A 120 -23.72 -11.63 -27.71
C LEU A 120 -22.96 -12.93 -28.01
N GLU A 121 -21.64 -12.87 -27.90
CA GLU A 121 -20.77 -14.04 -27.92
C GLU A 121 -19.61 -13.85 -26.95
N GLU A 122 -19.44 -14.78 -26.02
CA GLU A 122 -18.40 -14.74 -24.98
C GLU A 122 -17.79 -16.13 -24.82
N SER A 123 -16.46 -16.20 -24.71
CA SER A 123 -15.74 -17.44 -24.38
C SER A 123 -15.21 -17.37 -22.96
N ILE A 124 -15.39 -18.41 -22.17
CA ILE A 124 -15.03 -18.49 -20.76
C ILE A 124 -14.19 -19.74 -20.52
N PHE A 125 -13.00 -19.55 -19.95
CA PHE A 125 -12.15 -20.60 -19.41
C PHE A 125 -12.52 -20.86 -17.96
N ALA A 126 -12.78 -22.12 -17.60
CA ALA A 126 -13.08 -22.52 -16.23
C ALA A 126 -12.19 -23.67 -15.76
N PHE A 127 -11.78 -23.62 -14.49
CA PHE A 127 -10.82 -24.55 -13.89
C PHE A 127 -11.46 -25.28 -12.71
N SER A 128 -11.33 -26.60 -12.61
CA SER A 128 -11.92 -27.33 -11.49
C SER A 128 -11.18 -27.12 -10.16
N LYS A 129 -9.88 -26.76 -10.22
CA LYS A 129 -9.06 -26.48 -9.03
C LYS A 129 -9.14 -25.03 -8.56
N ALA A 130 -9.67 -24.14 -9.39
CA ALA A 130 -9.89 -22.74 -9.08
C ALA A 130 -11.27 -22.32 -9.63
N PRO A 131 -12.36 -22.86 -9.07
CA PRO A 131 -13.71 -22.69 -9.60
C PRO A 131 -14.20 -21.23 -9.59
N GLU A 132 -13.59 -20.39 -8.76
CA GLU A 132 -13.86 -18.96 -8.66
C GLU A 132 -12.95 -18.10 -9.55
N GLU A 133 -11.98 -18.70 -10.28
CA GLU A 133 -10.99 -18.00 -11.12
C GLU A 133 -11.24 -18.19 -12.62
N GLN A 134 -12.48 -18.01 -13.08
CA GLN A 134 -12.80 -18.09 -14.51
C GLN A 134 -12.16 -16.94 -15.30
N ILE A 135 -11.84 -17.18 -16.58
CA ILE A 135 -11.29 -16.16 -17.48
C ILE A 135 -12.23 -15.99 -18.67
N GLY A 136 -12.95 -14.88 -18.71
CA GLY A 136 -13.88 -14.53 -19.79
C GLY A 136 -13.23 -13.66 -20.88
N ARG A 137 -13.67 -13.84 -22.13
CA ARG A 137 -13.32 -12.99 -23.27
C ARG A 137 -14.55 -12.76 -24.15
N VAL A 138 -15.01 -11.52 -24.19
CA VAL A 138 -16.08 -11.08 -25.11
C VAL A 138 -15.58 -11.14 -26.55
N ARG A 139 -16.31 -11.84 -27.42
CA ARG A 139 -16.06 -11.92 -28.86
C ARG A 139 -17.00 -11.01 -29.66
N LYS A 140 -18.24 -10.83 -29.20
CA LYS A 140 -19.25 -9.99 -29.88
C LYS A 140 -20.23 -9.38 -28.88
N GLY A 141 -20.60 -8.11 -29.12
CA GLY A 141 -21.69 -7.41 -28.43
C GLY A 141 -21.36 -6.93 -27.01
N GLY A 142 -21.01 -7.84 -26.10
CA GLY A 142 -20.77 -7.58 -24.68
C GLY A 142 -20.76 -8.86 -23.85
N SER A 143 -20.54 -8.75 -22.54
CA SER A 143 -20.59 -9.93 -21.65
C SER A 143 -22.02 -10.46 -21.54
N THR A 144 -22.13 -11.78 -21.50
CA THR A 144 -23.38 -12.50 -21.22
C THR A 144 -23.73 -12.48 -19.73
N GLY A 145 -22.77 -12.11 -18.86
CA GLY A 145 -22.93 -12.18 -17.41
C GLY A 145 -22.90 -13.60 -16.84
N ALA A 146 -22.51 -14.58 -17.65
CA ALA A 146 -22.47 -15.98 -17.24
C ALA A 146 -21.28 -16.28 -16.32
N LYS A 147 -21.54 -17.00 -15.24
CA LYS A 147 -20.51 -17.67 -14.44
C LYS A 147 -20.45 -19.13 -14.83
N VAL A 148 -19.25 -19.65 -15.04
CA VAL A 148 -18.99 -21.01 -15.52
C VAL A 148 -18.10 -21.71 -14.50
N ARG A 149 -18.65 -22.73 -13.83
CA ARG A 149 -17.92 -23.57 -12.89
C ARG A 149 -17.76 -24.98 -13.44
N LEU A 150 -16.53 -25.49 -13.43
CA LEU A 150 -16.25 -26.89 -13.73
C LEU A 150 -16.19 -27.69 -12.42
N GLU A 151 -17.11 -28.63 -12.24
CA GLU A 151 -17.04 -29.56 -11.12
C GLU A 151 -15.91 -30.57 -11.29
N GLN A 152 -15.31 -30.96 -10.17
CA GLN A 152 -14.24 -31.94 -10.18
C GLN A 152 -14.78 -33.30 -10.68
N PRO A 153 -14.16 -33.89 -11.72
CA PRO A 153 -14.60 -35.17 -12.24
C PRO A 153 -14.55 -36.28 -11.18
N GLN A 154 -15.57 -37.15 -11.16
CA GLN A 154 -15.69 -38.29 -10.25
C GLN A 154 -15.86 -39.58 -11.05
N ASN A 155 -15.34 -40.69 -10.52
CA ASN A 155 -15.53 -42.03 -11.10
C ASN A 155 -15.14 -42.17 -12.59
N GLY A 156 -14.15 -41.39 -13.06
CA GLY A 156 -13.63 -41.47 -14.43
C GLY A 156 -14.44 -40.73 -15.49
N ASN A 157 -15.43 -39.92 -15.11
CA ASN A 157 -16.12 -39.01 -16.04
C ASN A 157 -15.28 -37.75 -16.34
N LYS A 158 -15.80 -36.83 -17.17
CA LYS A 158 -15.15 -35.54 -17.49
C LYS A 158 -15.65 -34.37 -16.62
N GLY A 159 -16.49 -34.64 -15.62
CA GLY A 159 -17.13 -33.64 -14.78
C GLY A 159 -18.36 -32.98 -15.42
N GLN A 160 -18.94 -32.02 -14.70
CA GLN A 160 -20.09 -31.23 -15.15
C GLN A 160 -19.72 -29.74 -15.20
N VAL A 161 -20.24 -29.02 -16.20
CA VAL A 161 -20.15 -27.56 -16.28
C VAL A 161 -21.45 -26.96 -15.77
N LEU A 162 -21.36 -26.16 -14.73
CA LEU A 162 -22.48 -25.39 -14.21
C LEU A 162 -22.39 -23.96 -14.72
N ILE A 163 -23.50 -23.48 -15.28
CA ILE A 163 -23.62 -22.14 -15.83
C ILE A 163 -24.62 -21.38 -14.99
N SER A 164 -24.17 -20.29 -14.35
CA SER A 164 -25.03 -19.38 -13.60
C SER A 164 -25.26 -18.10 -14.40
N LEU A 165 -26.51 -17.80 -14.72
CA LEU A 165 -26.95 -16.55 -15.37
C LEU A 165 -27.99 -15.89 -14.45
N GLY A 166 -27.55 -14.86 -13.71
CA GLY A 166 -28.35 -14.29 -12.61
C GLY A 166 -28.54 -15.29 -11.47
N GLU A 167 -29.79 -15.52 -11.04
CA GLU A 167 -30.14 -16.49 -9.99
C GLU A 167 -30.36 -17.92 -10.52
N LYS A 168 -30.27 -18.14 -11.84
CA LYS A 168 -30.52 -19.44 -12.46
C LYS A 168 -29.21 -20.17 -12.71
N GLU A 169 -29.18 -21.46 -12.36
CA GLU A 169 -28.04 -22.35 -12.60
C GLU A 169 -28.49 -23.55 -13.44
N THR A 170 -27.71 -23.91 -14.47
CA THR A 170 -27.96 -25.08 -15.32
C THR A 170 -26.68 -25.91 -15.43
N SER A 171 -26.80 -27.23 -15.34
CA SER A 171 -25.66 -28.16 -15.44
C SER A 171 -25.63 -28.90 -16.78
N PHE A 172 -24.43 -29.09 -17.32
CA PHE A 172 -24.15 -29.82 -18.56
C PHE A 172 -23.05 -30.85 -18.32
N ASP A 173 -23.30 -32.12 -18.67
CA ASP A 173 -22.24 -33.13 -18.69
C ASP A 173 -21.22 -32.78 -19.78
N VAL A 174 -19.93 -32.73 -19.40
CA VAL A 174 -18.85 -32.33 -20.31
C VAL A 174 -18.72 -33.30 -21.48
N ALA A 175 -18.82 -34.61 -21.24
CA ALA A 175 -18.62 -35.61 -22.28
C ALA A 175 -19.77 -35.63 -23.29
N GLU A 176 -21.00 -35.42 -22.85
CA GLU A 176 -22.19 -35.42 -23.70
C GLU A 176 -22.30 -34.16 -24.58
N ASN A 177 -21.78 -33.03 -24.11
CA ASN A 177 -21.92 -31.71 -24.74
C ASN A 177 -20.62 -31.17 -25.37
N LEU A 178 -19.51 -31.91 -25.31
CA LEU A 178 -18.25 -31.51 -25.95
C LEU A 178 -18.42 -31.35 -27.48
N GLY A 179 -18.09 -30.17 -27.98
CA GLY A 179 -18.19 -29.80 -29.39
C GLY A 179 -19.62 -29.60 -29.91
N ARG A 180 -20.65 -29.69 -29.06
CA ARG A 180 -22.06 -29.57 -29.43
C ARG A 180 -22.66 -28.28 -28.88
N ASP A 181 -23.61 -27.71 -29.60
CA ASP A 181 -24.42 -26.60 -29.12
C ASP A 181 -25.57 -27.15 -28.27
N ALA A 182 -25.71 -26.64 -27.05
CA ALA A 182 -26.76 -26.98 -26.10
C ALA A 182 -27.52 -25.70 -25.68
N ALA A 183 -28.85 -25.76 -25.66
CA ALA A 183 -29.65 -24.63 -25.19
C ALA A 183 -29.54 -24.49 -23.65
N ILE A 184 -29.34 -23.27 -23.16
CA ILE A 184 -29.41 -22.99 -21.72
C ILE A 184 -30.88 -22.73 -21.39
N ALA A 185 -31.47 -23.64 -20.61
CA ALA A 185 -32.90 -23.65 -20.31
C ALA A 185 -33.39 -22.27 -19.79
N ASP A 186 -34.54 -21.84 -20.31
CA ASP A 186 -35.18 -20.57 -19.95
C ASP A 186 -34.33 -19.31 -20.18
N THR A 187 -33.40 -19.35 -21.15
CA THR A 187 -32.62 -18.20 -21.60
C THR A 187 -32.53 -18.16 -23.14
N PRO A 188 -32.23 -17.01 -23.76
CA PRO A 188 -31.98 -16.92 -25.19
C PRO A 188 -30.56 -17.38 -25.60
N PHE A 189 -29.81 -17.99 -24.68
CA PHE A 189 -28.41 -18.36 -24.89
C PHE A 189 -28.23 -19.85 -25.18
N THR A 190 -27.25 -20.15 -26.04
CA THR A 190 -26.73 -21.48 -26.32
C THR A 190 -25.29 -21.58 -25.83
N LEU A 191 -24.98 -22.70 -25.20
CA LEU A 191 -23.66 -23.10 -24.72
C LEU A 191 -23.00 -24.02 -25.76
N LYS A 192 -21.69 -23.86 -25.95
CA LYS A 192 -20.84 -24.86 -26.56
C LYS A 192 -19.61 -25.09 -25.69
N ILE A 193 -19.35 -26.33 -25.32
CA ILE A 193 -18.07 -26.71 -24.70
C ILE A 193 -17.09 -26.94 -25.85
N ASP A 194 -16.19 -25.99 -26.09
CA ASP A 194 -15.27 -26.04 -27.24
C ASP A 194 -14.17 -27.07 -27.01
N ASP A 195 -13.58 -27.08 -25.82
CA ASP A 195 -12.44 -27.95 -25.49
C ASP A 195 -12.45 -28.36 -24.00
N TYR A 196 -11.80 -29.49 -23.73
CA TYR A 196 -11.58 -30.05 -22.39
C TYR A 196 -10.14 -30.56 -22.27
N TRP A 197 -9.48 -30.20 -21.18
CA TRP A 197 -8.14 -30.70 -20.81
C TRP A 197 -8.22 -31.37 -19.44
N ALA A 198 -7.84 -32.66 -19.35
CA ALA A 198 -7.89 -33.42 -18.10
C ALA A 198 -6.77 -32.99 -17.13
N ASP A 199 -5.60 -32.66 -17.67
CA ASP A 199 -4.42 -32.23 -16.92
C ASP A 199 -3.84 -30.96 -17.57
N PHE A 200 -4.59 -29.87 -17.44
CA PHE A 200 -4.35 -28.61 -18.13
C PHE A 200 -2.94 -28.06 -17.87
N ARG A 201 -2.25 -27.72 -18.96
CA ARG A 201 -0.98 -26.99 -19.01
C ARG A 201 -0.96 -26.04 -20.20
N ILE A 202 -0.22 -24.95 -20.08
CA ILE A 202 0.14 -24.11 -21.23
C ILE A 202 1.51 -24.57 -21.75
N GLU A 203 1.53 -25.08 -22.98
CA GLU A 203 2.76 -25.45 -23.69
C GLU A 203 2.90 -24.59 -24.94
N ASN A 204 4.02 -23.87 -25.08
CA ASN A 204 4.26 -22.95 -26.21
C ASN A 204 3.14 -21.92 -26.45
N GLY A 205 2.52 -21.43 -25.36
CA GLY A 205 1.43 -20.46 -25.42
C GLY A 205 0.08 -21.03 -25.84
N LYS A 206 -0.07 -22.36 -25.88
CA LYS A 206 -1.34 -23.04 -26.20
C LYS A 206 -1.78 -23.98 -25.07
N PRO A 207 -3.09 -24.09 -24.80
CA PRO A 207 -3.64 -25.13 -23.93
C PRO A 207 -3.30 -26.55 -24.40
N SER A 208 -2.89 -27.41 -23.47
CA SER A 208 -2.57 -28.81 -23.69
C SER A 208 -2.93 -29.65 -22.45
N SER A 209 -3.03 -30.96 -22.60
CA SER A 209 -3.20 -31.90 -21.47
C SER A 209 -1.92 -32.70 -21.29
N LEU A 210 -1.34 -32.67 -20.08
CA LEU A 210 -0.14 -33.45 -19.76
C LEU A 210 -0.42 -34.96 -19.70
N SER A 211 -1.63 -35.33 -19.30
CA SER A 211 -2.11 -36.71 -19.23
C SER A 211 -3.62 -36.76 -19.44
N ASP A 212 -4.17 -37.96 -19.61
CA ASP A 212 -5.63 -38.18 -19.66
C ASP A 212 -6.26 -38.31 -18.26
N GLN A 213 -5.46 -38.24 -17.20
CA GLN A 213 -5.96 -38.26 -15.83
C GLN A 213 -6.46 -36.87 -15.42
N PRO A 214 -7.62 -36.75 -14.76
CA PRO A 214 -8.22 -35.47 -14.38
C PRO A 214 -7.50 -34.81 -13.19
N ASN A 215 -6.19 -34.59 -13.30
CA ASN A 215 -5.34 -34.01 -12.25
C ASN A 215 -5.47 -32.49 -12.17
N ASN A 216 -5.66 -31.82 -13.31
CA ASN A 216 -5.90 -30.38 -13.38
C ASN A 216 -6.95 -30.07 -14.48
N PRO A 217 -8.22 -30.48 -14.31
CA PRO A 217 -9.23 -30.30 -15.34
C PRO A 217 -9.54 -28.83 -15.65
N ALA A 218 -9.66 -28.51 -16.94
CA ALA A 218 -10.12 -27.22 -17.43
C ALA A 218 -11.03 -27.38 -18.66
N VAL A 219 -11.96 -26.45 -18.84
CA VAL A 219 -12.83 -26.37 -20.01
C VAL A 219 -12.79 -24.97 -20.63
N LEU A 220 -12.93 -24.93 -21.95
CA LEU A 220 -13.25 -23.71 -22.70
C LEU A 220 -14.71 -23.80 -23.15
N VAL A 221 -15.48 -22.80 -22.79
CA VAL A 221 -16.91 -22.72 -23.06
C VAL A 221 -17.21 -21.46 -23.85
N THR A 222 -18.03 -21.54 -24.89
CA THR A 222 -18.54 -20.37 -25.61
C THR A 222 -20.06 -20.26 -25.43
N ILE A 223 -20.52 -19.08 -25.06
CA ILE A 223 -21.94 -18.75 -24.87
C ILE A 223 -22.34 -17.74 -25.94
N ARG A 224 -23.44 -18.02 -26.65
CA ARG A 224 -23.95 -17.23 -27.77
C ARG A 224 -25.44 -17.02 -27.67
N GLY A 225 -25.95 -15.86 -28.03
CA GLY A 225 -27.39 -15.61 -28.05
C GLY A 225 -27.71 -14.15 -28.28
N LYS A 226 -29.01 -13.82 -28.34
CA LYS A 226 -29.47 -12.44 -28.37
C LYS A 226 -29.86 -12.00 -26.97
N GLY A 227 -29.32 -10.87 -26.51
CA GLY A 227 -29.61 -10.38 -25.18
C GLY A 227 -29.09 -8.96 -24.97
N VAL A 228 -29.50 -8.37 -23.85
CA VAL A 228 -28.94 -7.11 -23.37
C VAL A 228 -27.60 -7.42 -22.71
N PRO A 229 -26.48 -6.75 -23.07
CA PRO A 229 -25.20 -6.96 -22.43
C PRO A 229 -25.32 -6.77 -20.92
N ALA A 230 -24.84 -7.75 -20.14
CA ALA A 230 -24.75 -7.56 -18.70
C ALA A 230 -23.68 -6.49 -18.41
N SER A 231 -23.95 -5.58 -17.46
CA SER A 231 -22.87 -4.84 -16.81
C SER A 231 -21.88 -5.87 -16.29
N GLU A 232 -20.61 -5.72 -16.66
CA GLU A 232 -19.56 -6.71 -16.39
C GLU A 232 -19.66 -7.25 -14.95
N PRO A 233 -19.79 -8.57 -14.74
CA PRO A 233 -19.63 -9.12 -13.41
C PRO A 233 -18.20 -8.82 -12.97
N GLU A 234 -18.03 -8.31 -11.75
CA GLU A 234 -16.74 -8.12 -11.10
C GLU A 234 -15.86 -9.36 -11.35
N THR A 235 -14.72 -9.15 -11.99
CA THR A 235 -13.69 -10.17 -12.13
C THR A 235 -13.25 -10.63 -10.74
N ASN A 236 -13.61 -11.86 -10.39
CA ASN A 236 -13.21 -12.70 -9.25
C ASN A 236 -13.30 -12.07 -7.82
N PRO A 237 -13.97 -12.74 -6.86
CA PRO A 237 -14.02 -12.36 -5.46
C PRO A 237 -12.74 -12.77 -4.70
N HIS A 238 -11.58 -12.32 -5.18
CA HIS A 238 -10.38 -12.15 -4.35
C HIS A 238 -10.00 -10.67 -4.32
N GLY A 239 -10.98 -9.87 -3.90
CA GLY A 239 -10.85 -8.47 -3.54
C GLY A 239 -11.59 -8.19 -2.23
N SER A 240 -11.24 -8.89 -1.16
CA SER A 240 -11.58 -8.44 0.20
C SER A 240 -10.51 -8.82 1.21
N ALA A 241 -9.32 -8.26 1.02
CA ALA A 241 -8.46 -7.90 2.14
C ALA A 241 -8.38 -6.36 2.20
N LYS A 242 -9.52 -5.74 2.50
CA LYS A 242 -9.48 -4.57 3.36
C LYS A 242 -9.08 -5.09 4.74
N ASP A 243 -8.05 -4.48 5.31
CA ASP A 243 -7.58 -4.60 6.69
C ASP A 243 -6.80 -5.87 7.07
N LEU A 244 -5.55 -5.95 6.61
CA LEU A 244 -4.38 -5.82 7.49
C LEU A 244 -3.09 -5.92 6.65
N THR A 245 -2.47 -4.79 6.35
CA THR A 245 -1.03 -4.76 6.07
C THR A 245 -0.30 -4.53 7.38
N THR A 246 0.30 -5.59 7.95
CA THR A 246 1.40 -5.41 8.90
C THR A 246 2.55 -4.81 8.09
N THR A 247 2.97 -3.61 8.45
CA THR A 247 3.99 -2.72 7.82
C THR A 247 3.44 -1.78 6.72
N GLY A 248 3.25 -0.51 7.11
CA GLY A 248 2.67 0.56 6.31
C GLY A 248 3.52 1.01 5.12
N GLY A 249 2.95 0.91 3.93
CA GLY A 249 3.40 1.57 2.71
C GLY A 249 2.21 2.24 2.01
N PRO A 250 2.45 3.19 1.08
CA PRO A 250 1.40 4.04 0.52
C PRO A 250 0.41 3.25 -0.36
N PRO A 251 -0.85 3.74 -0.50
CA PRO A 251 -1.93 3.03 -1.18
C PRO A 251 -1.64 2.83 -2.68
N SER A 252 -1.99 1.65 -3.21
CA SER A 252 -2.00 1.41 -4.65
C SER A 252 -3.12 2.19 -5.34
N MET A 253 -2.79 2.83 -6.47
CA MET A 253 -3.71 3.58 -7.31
C MET A 253 -4.77 2.69 -7.99
N PRO A 254 -5.96 3.24 -8.34
CA PRO A 254 -6.99 2.53 -9.07
C PRO A 254 -6.60 2.23 -10.52
N ALA A 255 -7.14 1.13 -11.07
CA ALA A 255 -6.90 0.70 -12.45
C ALA A 255 -7.50 1.69 -13.47
N PRO A 256 -6.85 1.91 -14.64
CA PRO A 256 -7.33 2.83 -15.66
C PRO A 256 -8.45 2.20 -16.51
N GLY A 257 -9.66 2.79 -16.51
CA GLY A 257 -10.69 2.41 -17.50
C GLY A 257 -12.14 2.80 -17.27
N GLU A 258 -12.59 3.07 -16.04
CA GLU A 258 -14.04 3.24 -15.78
C GLU A 258 -14.47 4.71 -15.57
N GLY A 259 -15.13 5.26 -16.60
CA GLY A 259 -15.76 6.59 -16.60
C GLY A 259 -14.75 7.74 -16.58
N THR A 260 -15.04 8.87 -17.23
CA THR A 260 -14.14 10.04 -17.12
C THR A 260 -13.93 10.38 -15.64
N PRO A 261 -12.70 10.24 -15.10
CA PRO A 261 -12.43 10.67 -13.74
C PRO A 261 -12.67 12.17 -13.67
N ASN A 262 -13.13 12.65 -12.50
CA ASN A 262 -13.17 14.09 -12.24
C ASN A 262 -11.73 14.60 -12.32
N HIS A 263 -11.38 15.24 -13.44
CA HIS A 263 -10.01 15.57 -13.76
C HIS A 263 -9.94 16.96 -14.38
N LEU A 264 -9.05 17.79 -13.85
CA LEU A 264 -8.78 19.12 -14.36
C LEU A 264 -7.30 19.20 -14.71
N THR A 265 -7.01 19.42 -15.98
CA THR A 265 -5.67 19.79 -16.43
C THR A 265 -5.64 21.29 -16.66
N LEU A 266 -4.78 21.99 -15.93
CA LEU A 266 -4.42 23.38 -16.15
C LEU A 266 -3.18 23.44 -17.04
N PHE A 267 -3.17 24.41 -17.95
CA PHE A 267 -2.07 24.65 -18.87
C PHE A 267 -1.61 26.09 -18.71
N ILE A 268 -0.30 26.30 -18.55
CA ILE A 268 0.31 27.63 -18.53
C ILE A 268 1.28 27.79 -19.71
N ALA A 269 0.97 28.74 -20.58
CA ALA A 269 1.76 29.04 -21.76
C ALA A 269 2.89 30.03 -21.46
N ASP A 270 3.86 30.15 -22.37
CA ASP A 270 5.02 31.05 -22.21
C ASP A 270 4.60 32.53 -22.15
N ASP A 271 3.47 32.89 -22.76
CA ASP A 271 2.85 34.21 -22.68
C ASP A 271 2.06 34.45 -21.37
N ARG A 272 2.11 33.47 -20.45
CA ARG A 272 1.38 33.41 -19.16
C ARG A 272 -0.13 33.25 -19.29
N THR A 273 -0.64 32.97 -20.49
CA THR A 273 -2.03 32.60 -20.66
C THR A 273 -2.29 31.27 -19.95
N ILE A 274 -3.35 31.23 -19.14
CA ILE A 274 -3.80 30.01 -18.47
C ILE A 274 -5.03 29.47 -19.22
N SER A 275 -5.00 28.17 -19.50
CA SER A 275 -6.11 27.45 -20.11
C SER A 275 -6.35 26.13 -19.40
N TYR A 276 -7.50 25.50 -19.63
CA TYR A 276 -7.88 24.27 -18.93
C TYR A 276 -8.59 23.27 -19.83
N GLU A 277 -8.49 22.00 -19.44
CA GLU A 277 -9.38 20.91 -19.81
C GLU A 277 -9.97 20.32 -18.54
N LEU A 278 -11.30 20.31 -18.43
CA LEU A 278 -12.06 19.82 -17.30
C LEU A 278 -12.94 18.67 -17.74
N ALA A 279 -12.75 17.50 -17.14
CA ALA A 279 -13.67 16.38 -17.19
C ALA A 279 -14.44 16.29 -15.86
N SER A 280 -15.75 16.26 -15.94
CA SER A 280 -16.67 16.08 -14.82
C SER A 280 -17.66 14.98 -15.15
N ARG A 281 -17.92 14.11 -14.18
CA ARG A 281 -19.01 13.12 -14.29
C ARG A 281 -20.39 13.76 -14.47
N LYS A 282 -20.60 14.96 -13.90
CA LYS A 282 -21.89 15.67 -13.93
C LYS A 282 -22.03 16.55 -15.17
N ASN A 283 -20.96 17.28 -15.51
CA ASN A 283 -21.01 18.35 -16.52
C ASN A 283 -20.34 17.95 -17.85
N GLY A 284 -19.82 16.73 -17.97
CA GLY A 284 -19.09 16.30 -19.17
C GLY A 284 -17.71 16.94 -19.28
N ARG A 285 -17.23 17.14 -20.51
CA ARG A 285 -15.94 17.78 -20.79
C ARG A 285 -16.13 19.25 -21.15
N SER A 286 -15.24 20.10 -20.66
CA SER A 286 -15.16 21.52 -21.03
C SER A 286 -13.72 21.96 -21.11
N SER A 287 -13.44 22.97 -21.92
CA SER A 287 -12.11 23.54 -22.07
C SER A 287 -12.22 25.03 -22.36
N GLY A 288 -11.20 25.80 -21.99
CA GLY A 288 -11.21 27.23 -22.21
C GLY A 288 -10.02 27.95 -21.61
N LYS A 289 -10.05 29.28 -21.70
CA LYS A 289 -9.12 30.15 -20.97
C LYS A 289 -9.67 30.43 -19.59
N ILE A 290 -8.78 30.60 -18.62
CA ILE A 290 -9.11 31.00 -17.26
C ILE A 290 -8.34 32.26 -16.90
N GLU A 291 -9.05 33.27 -16.40
CA GLU A 291 -8.46 34.49 -15.89
C GLU A 291 -8.21 34.37 -14.38
N LEU A 292 -7.19 35.07 -13.90
CA LEU A 292 -6.89 35.11 -12.47
C LEU A 292 -8.10 35.62 -11.68
N ASN A 293 -8.31 35.04 -10.49
CA ASN A 293 -9.39 35.31 -9.56
C ASN A 293 -10.81 35.09 -10.13
N THR A 294 -10.93 34.43 -11.28
CA THR A 294 -12.24 34.04 -11.84
C THR A 294 -12.58 32.61 -11.41
N PRO A 295 -13.73 32.39 -10.74
CA PRO A 295 -14.13 31.05 -10.33
C PRO A 295 -14.49 30.17 -11.54
N LEU A 296 -13.92 28.96 -11.57
CA LEU A 296 -14.24 27.90 -12.51
C LEU A 296 -15.13 26.85 -11.82
N PRO A 297 -16.40 26.68 -12.25
CA PRO A 297 -17.25 25.60 -11.77
C PRO A 297 -16.69 24.26 -12.23
N THR A 298 -16.23 23.43 -11.29
CA THR A 298 -15.60 22.14 -11.62
C THR A 298 -16.62 21.08 -12.03
N GLY A 299 -17.88 21.23 -11.61
CA GLY A 299 -18.88 20.17 -11.73
C GLY A 299 -18.60 18.97 -10.83
N TRP A 300 -17.64 19.08 -9.90
CA TRP A 300 -17.38 18.11 -8.85
C TRP A 300 -18.13 18.59 -7.60
N ALA A 301 -19.31 18.03 -7.36
CA ALA A 301 -20.26 18.57 -6.39
C ALA A 301 -20.54 20.08 -6.62
N ASP A 302 -20.28 20.94 -5.62
CA ASP A 302 -20.45 22.40 -5.64
C ASP A 302 -19.11 23.16 -5.62
N TRP A 303 -18.00 22.48 -5.95
CA TRP A 303 -16.66 23.04 -5.84
C TRP A 303 -16.34 24.03 -6.95
N GLN A 304 -15.76 25.17 -6.55
CA GLN A 304 -15.25 26.19 -7.47
C GLN A 304 -13.74 26.34 -7.31
N LEU A 305 -13.01 26.26 -8.41
CA LEU A 305 -11.57 26.52 -8.45
C LEU A 305 -11.32 28.00 -8.77
N THR A 306 -10.44 28.65 -8.04
CA THR A 306 -9.85 29.94 -8.39
C THR A 306 -8.34 29.83 -8.50
N ILE A 307 -7.78 30.61 -9.41
CA ILE A 307 -6.33 30.78 -9.54
C ILE A 307 -6.03 32.22 -9.15
N ASP A 308 -5.28 32.42 -8.08
CA ASP A 308 -4.98 33.76 -7.54
C ASP A 308 -3.54 34.20 -7.85
N LYS A 309 -2.61 33.27 -8.07
CA LYS A 309 -1.19 33.60 -8.28
C LYS A 309 -0.47 32.66 -9.25
N THR A 310 0.49 33.22 -9.99
CA THR A 310 1.41 32.47 -10.86
C THR A 310 2.85 32.95 -10.70
N ILE A 311 3.81 32.05 -10.83
CA ILE A 311 5.25 32.34 -10.86
C ILE A 311 5.81 31.72 -12.14
N PRO A 312 6.23 32.51 -13.15
CA PRO A 312 6.68 31.98 -14.45
C PRO A 312 7.94 31.09 -14.37
N HIS A 313 8.83 31.45 -13.45
CA HIS A 313 10.11 30.78 -13.21
C HIS A 313 10.22 30.48 -11.73
N ALA A 314 9.78 29.29 -11.32
CA ALA A 314 9.77 28.88 -9.93
C ALA A 314 10.79 27.77 -9.66
N GLY A 315 11.51 27.91 -8.56
CA GLY A 315 12.26 26.84 -7.92
C GLY A 315 11.38 26.14 -6.90
N SER A 316 11.42 24.80 -6.89
CA SER A 316 10.78 24.01 -5.85
C SER A 316 11.41 24.33 -4.49
N SER A 317 10.58 24.72 -3.53
CA SER A 317 10.96 24.99 -2.14
C SER A 317 9.82 24.53 -1.26
N MET A 318 10.16 23.87 -0.16
CA MET A 318 9.20 23.36 0.83
C MET A 318 9.34 24.19 2.11
N ASP A 319 8.21 24.56 2.68
CA ASP A 319 8.13 25.05 4.04
C ASP A 319 7.69 23.90 4.95
N PHE A 320 8.38 23.76 6.08
CA PHE A 320 8.16 22.70 7.04
C PHE A 320 7.59 23.30 8.31
N ASN A 321 6.39 22.89 8.70
CA ASN A 321 5.69 23.44 9.86
C ASN A 321 5.18 22.32 10.76
N PRO A 322 5.21 22.51 12.09
CA PRO A 322 4.62 21.57 13.03
C PRO A 322 3.09 21.60 12.91
N VAL A 323 2.47 20.43 12.95
CA VAL A 323 1.01 20.28 12.97
C VAL A 323 0.60 19.62 14.28
N ASN A 324 -0.50 20.09 14.88
CA ASN A 324 -1.05 19.44 16.05
C ASN A 324 -1.61 18.07 15.67
N SER A 325 -1.11 17.01 16.32
CA SER A 325 -1.47 15.62 16.03
C SER A 325 -2.97 15.33 16.21
N GLU A 326 -3.71 16.16 16.95
CA GLU A 326 -5.17 16.04 17.11
C GLU A 326 -5.97 16.52 15.89
N THR A 327 -5.39 17.41 15.07
CA THR A 327 -6.03 17.99 13.86
C THR A 327 -5.45 17.44 12.56
N ALA A 328 -4.35 16.69 12.63
CA ALA A 328 -3.72 16.09 11.46
C ALA A 328 -4.58 14.92 10.93
N PRO A 329 -4.90 14.87 9.62
CA PRO A 329 -5.57 13.71 9.05
C PRO A 329 -4.69 12.46 9.26
N ALA A 330 -5.28 11.40 9.82
CA ALA A 330 -4.60 10.16 10.23
C ALA A 330 -3.99 9.33 9.07
N SER A 331 -3.92 9.90 7.86
CA SER A 331 -3.58 9.23 6.61
C SER A 331 -2.26 9.66 5.98
N THR A 332 -1.48 10.51 6.65
CA THR A 332 -0.17 10.94 6.12
C THR A 332 0.93 10.36 7.01
N ASP A 333 1.84 9.60 6.40
CA ASP A 333 3.09 9.11 7.01
C ASP A 333 4.05 10.31 7.16
N SER A 334 3.62 11.30 7.92
CA SER A 334 4.33 12.57 8.12
C SER A 334 5.46 12.33 9.11
N PRO A 335 6.71 12.67 8.76
CA PRO A 335 7.83 12.47 9.66
C PRO A 335 7.72 13.40 10.87
N ASP A 336 8.40 13.02 11.95
CA ASP A 336 8.76 13.96 13.01
C ASP A 336 9.82 14.95 12.51
N GLY A 337 10.12 15.97 13.31
CA GLY A 337 11.19 16.89 12.96
C GLY A 337 11.70 17.71 14.13
N VAL A 338 12.85 18.33 13.87
CA VAL A 338 13.56 19.17 14.83
C VAL A 338 13.64 20.60 14.34
N HIS A 339 13.42 21.55 15.23
CA HIS A 339 13.61 22.97 14.94
C HIS A 339 15.06 23.32 15.18
N VAL A 340 15.77 23.70 14.11
CA VAL A 340 17.18 24.01 14.17
C VAL A 340 17.42 25.51 14.08
N GLN A 341 18.30 26.00 14.95
CA GLN A 341 18.83 27.35 14.94
C GLN A 341 20.31 27.29 14.57
N ILE A 342 20.71 27.97 13.49
CA ILE A 342 22.10 28.15 13.10
C ILE A 342 22.51 29.59 13.32
N GLN A 343 23.54 29.79 14.14
CA GLN A 343 24.20 31.09 14.31
C GLN A 343 25.54 31.07 13.57
N GLN A 344 25.69 31.93 12.56
CA GLN A 344 26.93 32.06 11.80
C GLN A 344 27.18 33.52 11.42
N ASN A 345 28.41 34.02 11.64
CA ASN A 345 28.81 35.38 11.30
C ASN A 345 27.91 36.50 11.89
N GLY A 346 27.29 36.26 13.05
CA GLY A 346 26.36 37.20 13.69
C GLY A 346 24.91 37.13 13.18
N GLU A 347 24.64 36.34 12.15
CA GLU A 347 23.29 36.05 11.67
C GLU A 347 22.74 34.79 12.33
N THR A 348 21.43 34.79 12.59
CA THR A 348 20.70 33.65 13.15
C THR A 348 19.65 33.19 12.15
N PHE A 349 19.65 31.90 11.82
CA PHE A 349 18.69 31.26 10.93
C PHE A 349 17.96 30.17 11.68
N GLU A 350 16.64 30.12 11.54
CA GLU A 350 15.79 29.10 12.15
C GLU A 350 14.98 28.38 11.08
N ARG A 351 14.92 27.04 11.15
CA ARG A 351 14.17 26.21 10.20
C ARG A 351 13.85 24.84 10.79
N TRP A 352 12.69 24.29 10.45
CA TRP A 352 12.36 22.89 10.74
C TRP A 352 13.06 21.94 9.78
N ALA A 353 13.65 20.87 10.32
CA ALA A 353 14.27 19.78 9.57
C ALA A 353 13.50 18.48 9.83
N PRO A 354 12.75 17.96 8.85
CA PRO A 354 12.03 16.68 8.98
C PRO A 354 12.99 15.48 9.00
N ALA A 355 12.59 14.39 9.67
CA ALA A 355 13.35 13.16 9.66
C ALA A 355 13.41 12.53 8.26
N GLY A 356 14.59 12.10 7.84
CA GLY A 356 14.87 11.57 6.51
C GLY A 356 15.11 12.63 5.44
N TRP A 357 14.96 13.93 5.76
CA TRP A 357 15.16 15.03 4.82
C TRP A 357 16.50 15.73 5.04
N GLN A 358 17.07 16.24 3.95
CA GLN A 358 18.21 17.15 3.97
C GLN A 358 17.74 18.54 3.55
N ILE A 359 17.88 19.52 4.44
CA ILE A 359 17.50 20.92 4.19
C ILE A 359 18.74 21.78 3.98
N ALA A 360 18.62 22.79 3.12
CA ALA A 360 19.63 23.83 2.95
C ALA A 360 19.26 25.06 3.77
N ILE A 361 20.17 25.57 4.60
CA ILE A 361 20.03 26.84 5.31
C ILE A 361 20.95 27.85 4.62
N PRO A 362 20.45 29.05 4.23
CA PRO A 362 21.15 29.99 3.35
C PRO A 362 22.24 30.80 4.08
N THR A 363 23.17 30.10 4.74
CA THR A 363 24.35 30.70 5.35
C THR A 363 25.37 31.14 4.30
N LEU A 364 26.21 32.13 4.64
CA LEU A 364 27.33 32.56 3.80
C LEU A 364 28.68 32.02 4.32
N PRO A 365 29.66 31.74 3.44
CA PRO A 365 29.65 31.94 1.98
C PRO A 365 28.93 30.83 1.19
N SER A 366 28.60 29.72 1.84
CA SER A 366 27.90 28.58 1.24
C SER A 366 26.78 28.10 2.16
N PRO A 367 25.66 27.60 1.60
CA PRO A 367 24.56 27.10 2.41
C PRO A 367 25.00 25.92 3.29
N THR A 368 24.53 25.92 4.53
CA THR A 368 24.76 24.84 5.48
C THR A 368 23.67 23.79 5.28
N MET A 369 24.07 22.56 4.98
CA MET A 369 23.15 21.45 4.84
C MET A 369 22.92 20.79 6.20
N VAL A 370 21.66 20.63 6.59
CA VAL A 370 21.25 19.93 7.81
C VAL A 370 20.42 18.72 7.42
N ALA A 371 20.75 17.56 7.96
CA ALA A 371 19.95 16.35 7.83
C ALA A 371 19.61 15.84 9.23
N TYR A 372 18.36 15.42 9.40
CA TYR A 372 17.88 14.76 10.61
C TYR A 372 17.38 13.36 10.24
N GLY A 373 17.67 12.37 11.08
CA GLY A 373 17.20 11.02 10.86
C GLY A 373 18.00 9.99 11.62
N TRP A 374 17.78 8.73 11.24
CA TRP A 374 18.41 7.58 11.86
C TRP A 374 19.91 7.54 11.57
N LYS A 375 20.69 7.21 12.61
CA LYS A 375 22.10 6.86 12.43
C LYS A 375 22.19 5.68 11.47
N THR A 376 22.77 5.92 10.31
CA THR A 376 23.05 4.87 9.34
C THR A 376 24.26 4.07 9.83
N VAL A 377 24.04 2.80 10.16
CA VAL A 377 25.11 1.90 10.55
C VAL A 377 25.41 0.99 9.38
N SER A 378 26.60 1.14 8.79
CA SER A 378 27.07 0.23 7.76
C SER A 378 27.19 -1.17 8.33
N LEU A 379 26.57 -2.14 7.66
CA LEU A 379 26.79 -3.55 7.97
C LEU A 379 28.19 -3.96 7.48
N PRO A 380 28.91 -4.82 8.20
CA PRO A 380 30.21 -5.36 7.76
C PRO A 380 30.06 -6.43 6.65
N ILE A 381 28.95 -6.39 5.90
CA ILE A 381 28.65 -7.24 4.76
C ILE A 381 28.02 -6.39 3.65
N GLY A 382 28.41 -6.64 2.40
CA GLY A 382 27.76 -6.17 1.18
C GLY A 382 26.88 -7.27 0.57
N LEU A 383 25.82 -6.87 -0.13
CA LEU A 383 24.92 -7.76 -0.85
C LEU A 383 24.84 -7.36 -2.32
N GLU A 384 24.88 -8.36 -3.19
CA GLU A 384 24.68 -8.22 -4.62
C GLU A 384 23.61 -9.23 -5.06
N LEU A 385 22.60 -8.74 -5.78
CA LEU A 385 21.58 -9.60 -6.40
C LEU A 385 22.15 -10.16 -7.70
N LEU A 386 22.36 -11.47 -7.75
CA LEU A 386 22.86 -12.15 -8.95
C LEU A 386 21.74 -12.48 -9.93
N ASN A 387 20.62 -12.98 -9.40
CA ASN A 387 19.46 -13.37 -10.19
C ASN A 387 18.20 -13.38 -9.32
N PHE A 388 17.05 -13.11 -9.92
CA PHE A 388 15.75 -13.17 -9.27
C PHE A 388 14.79 -14.03 -10.09
N GLU A 389 14.15 -14.99 -9.43
CA GLU A 389 13.25 -15.96 -10.05
C GLU A 389 11.83 -15.77 -9.51
N VAL A 390 10.86 -15.64 -10.42
CA VAL A 390 9.42 -15.64 -10.08
C VAL A 390 8.79 -16.89 -10.66
N LYS A 391 8.34 -17.79 -9.79
CA LYS A 391 7.49 -18.91 -10.17
C LYS A 391 6.05 -18.39 -10.27
N ARG A 392 5.37 -18.61 -11.39
CA ARG A 392 3.96 -18.23 -11.60
C ARG A 392 3.03 -19.43 -11.44
N ASN A 393 1.77 -19.15 -11.11
CA ASN A 393 0.71 -20.16 -11.13
C ASN A 393 0.45 -20.58 -12.58
N GLU A 394 0.19 -21.85 -12.80
CA GLU A 394 -0.09 -22.34 -14.15
C GLU A 394 -1.44 -21.78 -14.62
N GLY A 395 -1.47 -21.14 -15.80
CA GLY A 395 -2.69 -20.54 -16.36
C GLY A 395 -2.99 -19.11 -15.88
N SER A 396 -2.14 -18.52 -15.03
CA SER A 396 -2.26 -17.13 -14.57
C SER A 396 -0.88 -16.46 -14.48
N ASP A 397 -0.85 -15.13 -14.49
CA ASP A 397 0.37 -14.36 -14.22
C ASP A 397 0.64 -14.13 -12.73
N SER A 398 -0.22 -14.66 -11.86
CA SER A 398 -0.07 -14.59 -10.41
C SER A 398 1.20 -15.30 -9.92
N PRO A 399 2.01 -14.67 -9.06
CA PRO A 399 3.23 -15.28 -8.53
C PRO A 399 2.89 -16.39 -7.52
N ALA A 400 3.37 -17.61 -7.79
CA ALA A 400 3.35 -18.76 -6.89
C ALA A 400 4.49 -18.74 -5.86
N GLY A 401 5.58 -18.02 -6.17
CA GLY A 401 6.72 -17.85 -5.28
C GLY A 401 7.84 -17.06 -5.92
N PHE A 402 8.69 -16.45 -5.09
CA PHE A 402 9.81 -15.64 -5.53
C PHE A 402 11.08 -16.01 -4.76
N LYS A 403 12.22 -15.99 -5.46
CA LYS A 403 13.51 -16.44 -4.95
C LYS A 403 14.60 -15.49 -5.43
N SER A 404 15.42 -15.01 -4.49
CA SER A 404 16.62 -14.22 -4.82
C SER A 404 17.86 -15.07 -4.68
N ASN A 405 18.75 -14.99 -5.65
CA ASN A 405 20.11 -15.52 -5.58
C ASN A 405 21.04 -14.35 -5.29
N LEU A 406 21.74 -14.41 -4.16
CA LEU A 406 22.52 -13.33 -3.60
C LEU A 406 23.99 -13.72 -3.46
N ARG A 407 24.87 -12.75 -3.70
CA ARG A 407 26.27 -12.80 -3.28
C ARG A 407 26.45 -11.88 -2.07
N VAL A 408 27.03 -12.43 -1.01
CA VAL A 408 27.48 -11.69 0.18
C VAL A 408 28.98 -11.45 0.05
N VAL A 409 29.43 -10.24 0.38
CA VAL A 409 30.84 -9.86 0.45
C VAL A 409 31.14 -9.36 1.86
N SER A 410 32.06 -9.97 2.60
CA SER A 410 32.50 -9.50 3.91
C SER A 410 33.40 -8.26 3.77
N ALA A 411 33.52 -7.47 4.84
CA ALA A 411 34.51 -6.41 4.95
C ALA A 411 35.95 -6.89 4.68
N ASP A 412 36.23 -8.16 5.00
CA ASP A 412 37.55 -8.79 4.78
C ASP A 412 37.73 -9.33 3.34
N GLY A 413 36.75 -9.13 2.46
CA GLY A 413 36.79 -9.56 1.06
C GLY A 413 36.32 -11.00 0.79
N GLU A 414 35.95 -11.75 1.84
CA GLU A 414 35.35 -13.08 1.67
C GLU A 414 34.01 -13.00 0.94
N THR A 415 33.75 -13.92 0.02
CA THR A 415 32.49 -13.97 -0.73
C THR A 415 31.75 -15.28 -0.51
N ALA A 416 30.43 -15.22 -0.44
CA ALA A 416 29.56 -16.39 -0.37
C ALA A 416 28.33 -16.17 -1.25
N THR A 417 27.89 -17.21 -1.95
CA THR A 417 26.66 -17.17 -2.76
C THR A 417 25.61 -18.07 -2.13
N GLY A 418 24.36 -17.62 -2.11
CA GLY A 418 23.24 -18.41 -1.62
C GLY A 418 21.92 -17.86 -2.10
N SER A 419 20.83 -18.56 -1.78
CA SER A 419 19.49 -18.19 -2.20
C SER A 419 18.59 -17.98 -0.99
N CYS A 420 17.70 -16.99 -1.05
CA CYS A 420 16.62 -16.81 -0.08
C CYS A 420 15.27 -16.83 -0.79
N TRP A 421 14.31 -17.54 -0.21
CA TRP A 421 12.92 -17.61 -0.67
C TRP A 421 11.98 -17.83 0.52
N MET A 422 10.68 -18.00 0.26
CA MET A 422 9.66 -18.12 1.29
C MET A 422 10.02 -19.15 2.36
N ASN A 423 10.13 -18.70 3.61
CA ASN A 423 10.52 -19.49 4.80
C ASN A 423 11.92 -20.13 4.77
N HIS A 424 12.75 -19.77 3.80
CA HIS A 424 14.10 -20.30 3.65
C HIS A 424 15.12 -19.16 3.55
N PRO A 425 15.64 -18.69 4.70
CA PRO A 425 16.62 -17.62 4.73
C PRO A 425 18.01 -18.10 4.31
N PHE A 426 18.76 -17.26 3.60
CA PHE A 426 20.18 -17.46 3.38
C PHE A 426 20.96 -17.06 4.64
N SER A 427 21.80 -17.94 5.15
CA SER A 427 22.56 -17.72 6.37
C SER A 427 24.05 -17.51 6.08
N TYR A 428 24.61 -16.39 6.53
CA TYR A 428 26.02 -16.06 6.38
C TYR A 428 26.60 -15.40 7.65
N PRO A 429 27.80 -15.78 8.12
CA PRO A 429 28.51 -17.02 7.78
C PRO A 429 27.75 -18.25 8.30
N GLY A 430 27.71 -19.33 7.51
CA GLY A 430 26.92 -20.54 7.80
C GLY A 430 27.52 -21.48 8.86
N THR A 431 28.48 -21.01 9.67
CA THR A 431 29.15 -21.86 10.67
C THR A 431 28.20 -22.14 11.85
N TRP A 432 28.00 -23.41 12.19
CA TRP A 432 26.99 -23.83 13.18
C TRP A 432 27.07 -23.05 14.51
N TRP A 433 28.26 -22.86 15.10
CA TRP A 433 28.41 -22.16 16.38
C TRP A 433 28.00 -20.68 16.30
N ARG A 434 28.20 -20.02 15.15
CA ARG A 434 27.74 -18.65 14.90
C ARG A 434 26.21 -18.58 14.80
N THR A 435 25.57 -19.65 14.37
CA THR A 435 24.11 -19.72 14.32
C THR A 435 23.51 -19.85 15.71
N TRP A 436 24.08 -20.70 16.57
CA TRP A 436 23.62 -20.87 17.96
C TRP A 436 23.92 -19.66 18.85
N THR A 437 25.00 -18.92 18.57
CA THR A 437 25.30 -17.64 19.24
C THR A 437 24.58 -16.45 18.59
N GLY A 438 23.87 -16.66 17.47
CA GLY A 438 23.14 -15.61 16.76
C GLY A 438 24.02 -14.53 16.11
N LEU A 439 25.30 -14.83 15.89
CA LEU A 439 26.25 -14.01 15.13
C LEU A 439 26.12 -14.19 13.61
N THR A 440 25.18 -15.00 13.15
CA THR A 440 24.87 -15.23 11.74
C THR A 440 23.88 -14.18 11.24
N TYR A 441 24.13 -13.64 10.05
CA TYR A 441 23.15 -12.88 9.29
C TYR A 441 22.19 -13.84 8.60
N LYS A 442 20.90 -13.75 8.95
CA LYS A 442 19.83 -14.45 8.26
C LYS A 442 19.17 -13.48 7.29
N ILE A 443 19.31 -13.75 6.01
CA ILE A 443 18.81 -12.93 4.92
C ILE A 443 17.55 -13.60 4.39
N SER A 444 16.41 -13.00 4.67
CA SER A 444 15.09 -13.48 4.26
C SER A 444 14.58 -12.68 3.08
N GLN A 445 13.88 -13.35 2.17
CA GLN A 445 13.17 -12.67 1.10
C GLN A 445 11.98 -11.89 1.68
N ALA A 446 11.89 -10.58 1.39
CA ALA A 446 10.85 -9.71 1.96
C ALA A 446 9.85 -9.20 0.91
N SER A 447 10.35 -8.72 -0.24
CA SER A 447 9.51 -8.21 -1.34
C SER A 447 10.30 -8.19 -2.65
N TRP A 448 9.66 -7.82 -3.75
CA TRP A 448 10.28 -7.71 -5.07
C TRP A 448 9.59 -6.64 -5.92
N ASN A 449 10.23 -6.20 -7.00
CA ASN A 449 9.66 -5.22 -7.92
C ASN A 449 9.01 -5.91 -9.15
N PRO A 450 7.68 -5.87 -9.30
CA PRO A 450 6.95 -6.44 -10.45
C PRO A 450 7.39 -5.94 -11.81
N GLU A 451 7.82 -4.70 -11.89
CA GLU A 451 8.20 -4.02 -13.13
C GLU A 451 9.69 -4.18 -13.46
N ASN A 452 10.50 -4.58 -12.47
CA ASN A 452 11.94 -4.74 -12.63
C ASN A 452 12.48 -5.92 -11.83
N LEU A 453 12.64 -7.06 -12.51
CA LEU A 453 13.22 -8.28 -11.93
C LEU A 453 14.70 -8.13 -11.55
N GLY A 454 15.37 -7.04 -11.94
CA GLY A 454 16.71 -6.68 -11.47
C GLY A 454 16.75 -6.11 -10.05
N GLN A 455 15.60 -6.00 -9.38
CA GLN A 455 15.49 -5.45 -8.02
C GLN A 455 14.68 -6.38 -7.10
N SER A 456 15.25 -6.65 -5.93
CA SER A 456 14.62 -7.46 -4.89
C SER A 456 14.88 -6.84 -3.52
N THR A 457 13.93 -7.02 -2.60
CA THR A 457 13.99 -6.52 -1.23
C THR A 457 14.17 -7.69 -0.27
N VAL A 458 15.21 -7.61 0.57
CA VAL A 458 15.55 -8.63 1.54
C VAL A 458 15.62 -8.04 2.94
N GLN A 459 15.25 -8.83 3.94
CA GLN A 459 15.36 -8.49 5.34
C GLN A 459 16.57 -9.21 5.95
N ILE A 460 17.38 -8.50 6.72
CA ILE A 460 18.55 -9.06 7.39
C ILE A 460 18.32 -9.07 8.89
N LEU A 461 18.41 -10.26 9.50
CA LEU A 461 18.34 -10.45 10.94
C LEU A 461 19.71 -10.89 11.47
N ARG A 462 20.19 -10.19 12.52
CA ARG A 462 21.33 -10.59 13.34
C ARG A 462 20.96 -10.43 14.81
N ASP A 463 21.05 -11.49 15.59
CA ASP A 463 20.57 -11.53 16.97
C ASP A 463 21.62 -12.16 17.90
N PRO A 464 22.65 -11.42 18.34
CA PRO A 464 23.69 -11.98 19.22
C PRO A 464 23.16 -12.45 20.59
N GLY A 465 21.92 -12.09 20.95
CA GLY A 465 21.26 -12.56 22.18
C GLY A 465 20.55 -13.90 22.03
N TRP A 466 20.61 -14.54 20.86
CA TRP A 466 19.88 -15.77 20.55
C TRP A 466 20.14 -16.88 21.60
N LEU A 467 21.40 -17.10 21.95
CA LEU A 467 21.77 -18.14 22.93
C LEU A 467 21.10 -17.92 24.29
N LEU A 468 21.06 -16.68 24.76
CA LEU A 468 20.46 -16.34 26.05
C LEU A 468 18.95 -16.63 26.07
N LYS A 469 18.27 -16.40 24.94
CA LYS A 469 16.84 -16.74 24.78
C LYS A 469 16.61 -18.24 24.93
N TRP A 470 17.44 -19.08 24.29
CA TRP A 470 17.35 -20.53 24.44
C TRP A 470 17.62 -21.00 25.86
N ILE A 471 18.62 -20.45 26.54
CA ILE A 471 18.92 -20.77 27.94
C ILE A 471 17.71 -20.42 28.81
N GLY A 472 17.11 -19.24 28.62
CA GLY A 472 15.89 -18.84 29.33
C GLY A 472 14.72 -19.82 29.10
N SER A 473 14.45 -20.17 27.83
CA SER A 473 13.40 -21.15 27.50
C SER A 473 13.68 -22.53 28.13
N LEU A 474 14.93 -22.98 28.13
CA LEU A 474 15.34 -24.23 28.76
C LEU A 474 15.09 -24.20 30.27
N LEU A 475 15.42 -23.11 30.96
CA LEU A 475 15.15 -22.95 32.39
C LEU A 475 13.66 -23.01 32.72
N VAL A 476 12.81 -22.43 31.86
CA VAL A 476 11.34 -22.54 32.01
C VAL A 476 10.89 -23.99 31.89
N VAL A 477 11.36 -24.72 30.85
CA VAL A 477 11.03 -26.15 30.67
C VAL A 477 11.51 -27.00 31.85
N ILE A 478 12.72 -26.74 32.36
CA ILE A 478 13.26 -27.43 33.54
C ILE A 478 12.40 -27.12 34.77
N GLY A 479 12.01 -25.86 34.99
CA GLY A 479 11.15 -25.48 36.11
C GLY A 479 9.80 -26.20 36.08
N VAL A 480 9.17 -26.28 34.91
CA VAL A 480 7.91 -27.02 34.71
C VAL A 480 8.13 -28.51 34.94
N PHE A 481 9.20 -29.10 34.37
CA PHE A 481 9.54 -30.50 34.59
C PHE A 481 9.74 -30.81 36.08
N MET A 482 10.46 -29.95 36.80
CA MET A 482 10.65 -30.08 38.25
C MET A 482 9.34 -30.01 39.03
N MET A 483 8.44 -29.11 38.65
CA MET A 483 7.14 -28.96 39.30
C MET A 483 6.27 -30.22 39.16
N PHE A 484 6.27 -30.88 37.99
CA PHE A 484 5.37 -32.01 37.72
C PHE A 484 5.97 -33.39 37.98
N TYR A 485 7.28 -33.57 37.79
CA TYR A 485 7.93 -34.89 37.86
C TYR A 485 8.84 -35.08 39.07
N LEU A 486 9.22 -33.99 39.77
CA LEU A 486 10.11 -34.05 40.93
C LEU A 486 9.40 -33.76 42.27
N GLN A 487 8.06 -33.72 42.33
CA GLN A 487 7.30 -33.81 43.59
C GLN A 487 6.28 -34.96 43.58
N PRO A 488 6.41 -35.87 44.56
CA PRO A 488 5.68 -35.66 45.82
C PRO A 488 6.61 -35.74 47.04
N TYR A 489 7.17 -34.61 47.48
CA TYR A 489 7.92 -34.53 48.74
C TYR A 489 7.66 -33.23 49.52
N ARG A 490 6.43 -32.71 49.43
CA ARG A 490 5.87 -31.91 50.54
C ARG A 490 4.90 -32.82 51.27
N LYS A 491 5.39 -33.49 52.32
CA LYS A 491 4.54 -34.17 53.29
C LYS A 491 3.47 -33.16 53.73
N GLN A 492 2.21 -33.53 53.57
CA GLN A 492 1.11 -32.88 54.25
C GLN A 492 1.45 -32.89 55.75
N THR A 493 1.77 -31.72 56.28
CA THR A 493 1.64 -31.50 57.71
C THR A 493 0.14 -31.59 57.99
N GLU A 494 -0.29 -32.69 58.63
CA GLU A 494 -1.59 -32.76 59.29
C GLU A 494 -1.77 -31.51 60.17
N GLY A 495 -2.91 -30.85 60.04
CA GLY A 495 -3.18 -29.60 60.76
C GLY A 495 -4.56 -29.00 60.45
N GLU A 496 -5.59 -29.75 60.85
CA GLU A 496 -6.99 -29.41 61.14
C GLU A 496 -7.91 -28.72 60.10
N PRO A 497 -9.15 -29.23 59.92
CA PRO A 497 -10.17 -28.62 59.08
C PRO A 497 -10.77 -27.36 59.71
N ILE A 498 -10.84 -26.31 58.90
CA ILE A 498 -11.56 -25.07 59.18
C ILE A 498 -13.05 -25.40 59.30
N THR A 499 -13.58 -25.45 60.52
CA THR A 499 -15.03 -25.49 60.76
C THR A 499 -15.38 -24.39 61.76
N PRO A 500 -16.26 -23.42 61.42
CA PRO A 500 -16.73 -22.45 62.38
C PRO A 500 -17.80 -23.10 63.28
N SER A 501 -17.44 -23.50 64.50
CA SER A 501 -18.42 -23.93 65.49
C SER A 501 -19.02 -22.71 66.21
N ALA A 502 -20.34 -22.68 66.22
CA ALA A 502 -21.22 -21.64 66.70
C ALA A 502 -20.98 -21.18 68.15
N GLN A 503 -21.40 -19.95 68.39
CA GLN A 503 -21.56 -19.31 69.70
C GLN A 503 -22.34 -20.20 70.69
N THR A 504 -21.83 -20.32 71.91
CA THR A 504 -22.66 -20.56 73.09
C THR A 504 -22.31 -19.51 74.15
N GLN A 505 -23.28 -18.63 74.40
CA GLN A 505 -23.31 -17.67 75.49
C GLN A 505 -23.34 -18.38 76.85
N GLY A 506 -22.73 -17.76 77.87
CA GLY A 506 -23.17 -17.89 79.25
C GLY A 506 -22.06 -18.14 80.27
N ASN A 507 -21.48 -17.09 80.84
CA ASN A 507 -21.90 -16.72 82.20
C ASN A 507 -21.32 -15.36 82.62
N VAL A 508 -22.23 -14.51 83.08
CA VAL A 508 -21.97 -13.23 83.72
C VAL A 508 -21.66 -13.48 85.19
N THR A 509 -20.53 -12.96 85.69
CA THR A 509 -20.43 -12.59 87.11
C THR A 509 -19.79 -11.21 87.24
N ARG A 510 -20.50 -10.41 88.01
CA ARG A 510 -20.44 -8.98 88.28
C ARG A 510 -19.34 -8.65 89.31
N ALA A 511 -18.63 -7.52 89.18
CA ALA A 511 -18.54 -6.47 90.21
C ALA A 511 -17.31 -5.52 90.06
N VAL A 512 -17.63 -4.22 89.92
CA VAL A 512 -17.04 -3.04 90.63
C VAL A 512 -15.58 -2.67 90.25
N ALA A 513 -15.23 -1.45 89.82
CA ALA A 513 -15.66 -0.13 90.27
C ALA A 513 -15.66 0.94 89.15
N VAL A 514 -16.59 1.88 89.31
CA VAL A 514 -16.65 3.19 88.64
C VAL A 514 -15.98 4.21 89.56
N ALA A 515 -15.16 5.11 89.00
CA ALA A 515 -15.24 6.57 89.16
C ALA A 515 -13.99 7.21 88.52
N GLU A 516 -14.12 7.89 87.37
CA GLU A 516 -14.47 9.33 87.25
C GLU A 516 -13.15 10.13 87.10
N ILE A 517 -12.94 11.02 86.13
CA ILE A 517 -13.68 12.27 85.89
C ILE A 517 -13.44 12.71 84.42
N THR A 518 -14.55 12.99 83.72
CA THR A 518 -14.84 14.16 82.86
C THR A 518 -13.62 14.92 82.30
N ARG A 519 -13.39 15.07 81.00
CA ARG A 519 -14.27 15.51 79.90
C ARG A 519 -13.58 15.23 78.57
#